data_AF-A0A848BTV2-F1
#
_entry.id   AF-A0A848BTV2-F1
#
_cell.length_a   1.000
_cell.length_b   1.000
_cell.length_c   1.000
_cell.angle_alpha   90.00
_cell.angle_beta   90.00
_cell.angle_gamma   90.00
#
_symmetry.space_group_name_H-M   'P 1'
#
loop_
_entity.id
_entity.type
_entity.pdbx_description
1 polymer ?
#
loop_
_entity_poly.entity_id
_entity_poly.type
_entity_poly.pdbx_seq_one_letter_code
_entity_poly.pdbx_strand_id
1 'polypeptide(L)'
;MSVLYIGLPFSQWEADEALKRDEEKRIASFQRAGLSLVPVNGGAGSSRICRHYGWDDSFVCENELPDEEFLTDHVFWEDYMLLYISPGAARSDASYQQFAGQAARIGADNGMFVAADLCGVTEPVPWQHQAHIIWRRGAEPFPCEGNCRLSLAFDGQQIHVAGMKEKVYHGTIATRETMPAFLQSLLHGATLEEALQAETEI
;
A
#
# COMPACT_ATOMS: atom_id res chain seq x y z
N MET A 1 4.12 -12.08 -9.23
CA MET A 1 2.93 -12.22 -8.37
C MET A 1 2.14 -10.93 -8.47
N SER A 2 0.81 -11.02 -8.53
CA SER A 2 -0.05 -9.86 -8.63
C SER A 2 -0.43 -9.31 -7.26
N VAL A 3 -0.51 -7.99 -7.16
CA VAL A 3 -0.82 -7.23 -5.96
C VAL A 3 -2.08 -6.42 -6.24
N LEU A 4 -3.13 -6.65 -5.45
CA LEU A 4 -4.28 -5.75 -5.48
C LEU A 4 -3.83 -4.39 -4.96
N TYR A 5 -4.19 -3.34 -5.68
CA TYR A 5 -3.60 -2.03 -5.50
C TYR A 5 -4.67 -0.97 -5.36
N ILE A 6 -4.58 -0.18 -4.29
CA ILE A 6 -5.41 1.00 -4.06
C ILE A 6 -4.49 2.22 -4.05
N GLY A 7 -4.41 2.85 -5.23
CA GLY A 7 -3.60 4.03 -5.51
C GLY A 7 -4.30 5.35 -5.21
N LEU A 8 -3.67 6.47 -5.60
CA LEU A 8 -4.38 7.73 -5.85
C LEU A 8 -5.63 7.49 -6.73
N PRO A 9 -6.82 8.02 -6.38
CA PRO A 9 -8.03 7.85 -7.18
C PRO A 9 -7.84 8.47 -8.56
N PHE A 10 -8.28 7.79 -9.63
CA PHE A 10 -7.97 8.18 -11.02
C PHE A 10 -8.47 9.58 -11.40
N SER A 11 -9.57 10.03 -10.79
CA SER A 11 -10.07 11.40 -10.94
C SER A 11 -9.08 12.48 -10.47
N GLN A 12 -8.15 12.17 -9.57
CA GLN A 12 -7.16 13.10 -9.05
C GLN A 12 -5.81 13.05 -9.76
N TRP A 13 -5.60 12.11 -10.69
CA TRP A 13 -4.31 11.98 -11.38
C TRP A 13 -3.95 13.21 -12.21
N GLU A 14 -4.93 13.89 -12.79
CA GLU A 14 -4.68 15.14 -13.53
C GLU A 14 -4.75 16.39 -12.63
N ALA A 15 -5.39 16.27 -11.46
CA ALA A 15 -5.61 17.39 -10.55
C ALA A 15 -4.46 17.63 -9.58
N ASP A 16 -3.76 16.56 -9.16
CA ASP A 16 -2.63 16.64 -8.23
C ASP A 16 -1.37 15.99 -8.82
N GLU A 17 -0.60 16.81 -9.53
CA GLU A 17 0.67 16.40 -10.15
C GLU A 17 1.74 15.96 -9.14
N ALA A 18 1.70 16.46 -7.90
CA ALA A 18 2.67 16.07 -6.89
C ALA A 18 2.38 14.65 -6.38
N LEU A 19 1.11 14.39 -6.03
CA LEU A 19 0.67 13.05 -5.61
C LEU A 19 0.82 12.03 -6.72
N LYS A 20 0.46 12.39 -7.96
CA LYS A 20 0.65 11.52 -9.12
C LYS A 20 2.11 11.13 -9.31
N ARG A 21 3.06 12.07 -9.24
CA ARG A 21 4.49 11.75 -9.38
C ARG A 21 5.01 10.82 -8.27
N ASP A 22 4.50 10.97 -7.06
CA ASP A 22 4.83 10.06 -5.97
C ASP A 22 4.24 8.66 -6.22
N GLU A 23 3.03 8.59 -6.81
CA GLU A 23 2.41 7.34 -7.22
C GLU A 23 3.19 6.66 -8.35
N GLU A 24 3.58 7.40 -9.39
CA GLU A 24 4.39 6.89 -10.52
C GLU A 24 5.70 6.25 -10.06
N LYS A 25 6.41 6.89 -9.13
CA LYS A 25 7.65 6.34 -8.55
C LYS A 25 7.40 5.00 -7.85
N ARG A 26 6.30 4.90 -7.12
CA ARG A 26 5.92 3.68 -6.41
C ARG A 26 5.52 2.58 -7.37
N ILE A 27 4.78 2.90 -8.42
CA ILE A 27 4.42 1.96 -9.47
C ILE A 27 5.69 1.40 -10.12
N ALA A 28 6.66 2.26 -10.42
CA ALA A 28 7.96 1.86 -10.95
C ALA A 28 8.77 1.01 -9.96
N SER A 29 8.63 1.19 -8.64
CA SER A 29 9.31 0.32 -7.66
C SER A 29 8.66 -1.06 -7.55
N PHE A 30 7.34 -1.18 -7.64
CA PHE A 30 6.67 -2.49 -7.77
C PHE A 30 7.12 -3.26 -9.01
N GLN A 31 7.19 -2.57 -10.16
CA GLN A 31 7.67 -3.17 -11.41
C GLN A 31 9.11 -3.68 -11.29
N ARG A 32 10.01 -2.89 -10.69
CA ARG A 32 11.39 -3.32 -10.42
C ARG A 32 11.48 -4.50 -9.45
N ALA A 33 10.58 -4.57 -8.48
CA ALA A 33 10.49 -5.69 -7.54
C ALA A 33 9.91 -6.98 -8.18
N GLY A 34 9.43 -6.92 -9.43
CA GLY A 34 8.81 -8.07 -10.13
C GLY A 34 7.38 -8.35 -9.67
N LEU A 35 6.70 -7.34 -9.14
CA LEU A 35 5.32 -7.42 -8.67
C LEU A 35 4.39 -6.70 -9.66
N SER A 36 3.40 -7.42 -10.20
CA SER A 36 2.38 -6.85 -11.07
C SER A 36 1.30 -6.18 -10.24
N LEU A 37 0.85 -4.98 -10.64
CA LEU A 37 -0.21 -4.26 -9.95
C LEU A 37 -1.55 -4.48 -10.66
N VAL A 38 -2.58 -4.71 -9.85
CA VAL A 38 -3.97 -4.82 -10.27
C VAL A 38 -4.80 -3.79 -9.50
N PRO A 39 -5.13 -2.63 -10.11
CA PRO A 39 -5.90 -1.58 -9.46
C PRO A 39 -7.33 -2.01 -9.16
N VAL A 40 -7.77 -1.76 -7.92
CA VAL A 40 -9.16 -1.98 -7.48
C VAL A 40 -9.95 -0.66 -7.47
N ASN A 41 -9.30 0.45 -7.76
CA ASN A 41 -9.91 1.77 -7.73
C ASN A 41 -10.50 2.17 -9.09
N GLY A 42 -11.72 2.71 -9.06
CA GLY A 42 -12.42 3.31 -10.21
C GLY A 42 -12.34 4.84 -10.23
N GLY A 43 -12.72 5.44 -11.35
CA GLY A 43 -12.78 6.90 -11.49
C GLY A 43 -12.53 7.40 -12.92
N ALA A 44 -12.62 8.72 -13.11
CA ALA A 44 -12.38 9.33 -14.41
C ALA A 44 -10.97 9.02 -14.94
N GLY A 45 -10.87 8.61 -16.20
CA GLY A 45 -9.60 8.31 -16.87
C GLY A 45 -9.01 6.94 -16.55
N SER A 46 -9.73 6.08 -15.83
CA SER A 46 -9.26 4.79 -15.35
C SER A 46 -8.74 3.85 -16.45
N SER A 47 -9.52 3.54 -17.49
CA SER A 47 -9.06 2.65 -18.58
C SER A 47 -7.85 3.20 -19.33
N ARG A 48 -7.75 4.52 -19.48
CA ARG A 48 -6.59 5.17 -20.13
C ARG A 48 -5.35 5.05 -19.26
N ILE A 49 -5.48 5.27 -17.96
CA ILE A 49 -4.40 5.15 -16.98
C ILE A 49 -3.94 3.69 -16.88
N CYS A 50 -4.85 2.74 -16.68
CA CYS A 50 -4.51 1.32 -16.62
C CYS A 50 -3.77 0.85 -17.87
N ARG A 51 -4.25 1.22 -19.06
CA ARG A 51 -3.56 0.90 -20.33
C ARG A 51 -2.16 1.52 -20.41
N HIS A 52 -1.98 2.75 -19.92
CA HIS A 52 -0.68 3.42 -19.95
C HIS A 52 0.36 2.69 -19.09
N TYR A 53 -0.03 2.20 -17.90
CA TYR A 53 0.87 1.49 -16.99
C TYR A 53 0.85 -0.04 -17.18
N GLY A 54 0.09 -0.55 -18.14
CA GLY A 54 -0.02 -1.99 -18.42
C GLY A 54 -0.69 -2.77 -17.30
N TRP A 55 -1.62 -2.15 -16.59
CA TRP A 55 -2.39 -2.77 -15.51
C TRP A 55 -3.60 -3.53 -16.02
N ASP A 56 -3.97 -4.55 -15.26
CA ASP A 56 -5.26 -5.22 -15.40
C ASP A 56 -6.38 -4.30 -14.89
N ASP A 57 -7.31 -3.92 -15.76
CA ASP A 57 -8.44 -3.04 -15.44
C ASP A 57 -9.73 -3.81 -15.11
N SER A 58 -9.68 -5.13 -14.95
CA SER A 58 -10.85 -5.96 -14.63
C SER A 58 -11.54 -5.58 -13.31
N PHE A 59 -10.81 -4.96 -12.39
CA PHE A 59 -11.31 -4.53 -11.08
C PHE A 59 -11.53 -3.01 -10.99
N VAL A 60 -11.59 -2.33 -12.13
CA VAL A 60 -11.87 -0.90 -12.21
C VAL A 60 -13.34 -0.70 -12.57
N CYS A 61 -14.07 0.04 -11.73
CA CYS A 61 -15.45 0.43 -12.01
C CYS A 61 -15.52 1.68 -12.92
N GLU A 62 -16.57 1.78 -13.75
CA GLU A 62 -16.90 2.98 -14.54
C GLU A 62 -17.45 4.13 -13.67
N ASN A 63 -17.87 3.84 -12.44
CA ASN A 63 -18.31 4.84 -11.46
C ASN A 63 -17.13 5.62 -10.88
N GLU A 64 -17.42 6.78 -10.27
CA GLU A 64 -16.40 7.62 -9.63
C GLU A 64 -15.61 6.87 -8.56
N LEU A 65 -16.28 6.06 -7.74
CA LEU A 65 -15.68 5.14 -6.77
C LEU A 65 -16.46 3.81 -6.78
N PRO A 66 -15.79 2.65 -6.72
CA PRO A 66 -16.47 1.38 -6.53
C PRO A 66 -17.10 1.32 -5.13
N ASP A 67 -18.24 0.65 -5.00
CA ASP A 67 -18.97 0.50 -3.75
C ASP A 67 -18.67 -0.84 -3.05
N GLU A 68 -19.33 -1.08 -1.92
CA GLU A 68 -19.15 -2.32 -1.13
C GLU A 68 -19.66 -3.56 -1.86
N GLU A 69 -20.72 -3.42 -2.67
CA GLU A 69 -21.23 -4.50 -3.53
C GLU A 69 -20.18 -4.87 -4.57
N PHE A 70 -19.54 -3.89 -5.21
CA PHE A 70 -18.44 -4.14 -6.14
C PHE A 70 -17.29 -4.91 -5.51
N LEU A 71 -16.84 -4.49 -4.32
CA LEU A 71 -15.79 -5.16 -3.58
C LEU A 71 -16.14 -6.61 -3.23
N THR A 72 -17.43 -6.90 -3.04
CA THR A 72 -17.91 -8.25 -2.67
C THR A 72 -18.12 -9.14 -3.89
N ASP A 73 -18.70 -8.59 -4.95
CA ASP A 73 -19.20 -9.36 -6.09
C ASP A 73 -18.19 -9.50 -7.23
N HIS A 74 -17.24 -8.57 -7.33
CA HIS A 74 -16.32 -8.48 -8.46
C HIS A 74 -14.86 -8.70 -8.11
N VAL A 75 -14.47 -8.62 -6.84
CA VAL A 75 -13.10 -8.87 -6.40
C VAL A 75 -12.97 -10.31 -5.89
N PHE A 76 -12.22 -11.15 -6.61
CA PHE A 76 -11.87 -12.50 -6.18
C PHE A 76 -10.66 -12.44 -5.23
N TRP A 77 -10.91 -12.11 -3.96
CA TRP A 77 -9.86 -11.84 -2.97
C TRP A 77 -8.88 -13.01 -2.80
N GLU A 78 -9.36 -14.24 -2.93
CA GLU A 78 -8.57 -15.47 -2.75
C GLU A 78 -7.51 -15.69 -3.84
N ASP A 79 -7.63 -15.01 -4.99
CA ASP A 79 -6.65 -15.07 -6.08
C ASP A 79 -5.37 -14.25 -5.77
N TYR A 80 -5.39 -13.45 -4.71
CA TYR A 80 -4.32 -12.53 -4.36
C TYR A 80 -3.80 -12.77 -2.95
N MET A 81 -2.48 -12.66 -2.79
CA MET A 81 -1.84 -12.76 -1.47
C MET A 81 -1.70 -11.41 -0.77
N LEU A 82 -1.65 -10.32 -1.54
CA LEU A 82 -1.31 -8.99 -1.04
C LEU A 82 -2.25 -7.92 -1.59
N LEU A 83 -2.81 -7.13 -0.67
CA LEU A 83 -3.46 -5.85 -0.92
C LEU A 83 -2.53 -4.74 -0.45
N TYR A 84 -2.22 -3.81 -1.35
CA TYR A 84 -1.40 -2.65 -1.07
C TYR A 84 -2.22 -1.36 -1.16
N ILE A 85 -2.15 -0.53 -0.12
CA ILE A 85 -2.81 0.78 -0.07
C ILE A 85 -1.73 1.87 -0.03
N SER A 86 -1.76 2.75 -1.02
CA SER A 86 -0.81 3.85 -1.18
C SER A 86 -1.10 5.05 -0.26
N PRO A 87 -0.13 5.97 -0.08
CA PRO A 87 -0.40 7.27 0.54
C PRO A 87 -1.28 8.16 -0.33
N GLY A 88 -1.40 7.91 -1.64
CA GLY A 88 -2.36 8.61 -2.49
C GLY A 88 -3.78 8.36 -1.97
N ALA A 89 -4.11 7.10 -1.70
CA ALA A 89 -5.39 6.72 -1.11
C ALA A 89 -5.58 7.28 0.31
N ALA A 90 -4.55 7.19 1.16
CA ALA A 90 -4.61 7.68 2.53
C ALA A 90 -4.76 9.22 2.64
N ARG A 91 -4.30 9.97 1.63
CA ARG A 91 -4.40 11.44 1.57
C ARG A 91 -5.60 11.96 0.78
N SER A 92 -6.42 11.07 0.24
CA SER A 92 -7.63 11.43 -0.52
C SER A 92 -8.76 11.86 0.43
N ASP A 93 -9.89 12.25 -0.15
CA ASP A 93 -11.08 12.62 0.61
C ASP A 93 -11.64 11.47 1.47
N ALA A 94 -12.57 11.82 2.36
CA ALA A 94 -13.16 10.90 3.31
C ALA A 94 -13.89 9.73 2.64
N SER A 95 -14.56 9.96 1.51
CA SER A 95 -15.24 8.89 0.75
C SER A 95 -14.24 7.86 0.24
N TYR A 96 -13.11 8.29 -0.31
CA TYR A 96 -12.10 7.36 -0.80
C TYR A 96 -11.35 6.65 0.32
N GLN A 97 -11.10 7.34 1.44
CA GLN A 97 -10.55 6.69 2.64
C GLN A 97 -11.51 5.63 3.20
N GLN A 98 -12.83 5.87 3.16
CA GLN A 98 -13.82 4.87 3.56
C GLN A 98 -13.76 3.63 2.64
N PHE A 99 -13.70 3.84 1.32
CA PHE A 99 -13.53 2.76 0.35
C PHE A 99 -12.24 1.95 0.61
N ALA A 100 -11.10 2.62 0.77
CA ALA A 100 -9.82 1.98 1.08
C ALA A 100 -9.91 1.15 2.37
N GLY A 101 -10.62 1.66 3.39
CA GLY A 101 -10.85 0.94 4.64
C GLY A 101 -11.76 -0.28 4.50
N GLN A 102 -12.81 -0.20 3.68
CA GLN A 102 -13.66 -1.36 3.38
C GLN A 102 -12.87 -2.44 2.65
N ALA A 103 -12.08 -2.08 1.64
CA ALA A 103 -11.23 -3.03 0.92
C ALA A 103 -10.16 -3.65 1.84
N ALA A 104 -9.55 -2.86 2.74
CA ALA A 104 -8.61 -3.37 3.74
C ALA A 104 -9.26 -4.43 4.64
N ARG A 105 -10.46 -4.14 5.16
CA ARG A 105 -11.22 -5.06 6.01
C ARG A 105 -11.58 -6.35 5.26
N ILE A 106 -12.23 -6.22 4.10
CA ILE A 106 -12.70 -7.37 3.31
C ILE A 106 -11.51 -8.23 2.84
N GLY A 107 -10.44 -7.61 2.37
CA GLY A 107 -9.23 -8.35 1.98
C GLY A 107 -8.63 -9.12 3.16
N ALA A 108 -8.52 -8.49 4.34
CA ALA A 108 -8.03 -9.15 5.54
C ALA A 108 -8.94 -10.32 5.98
N ASP A 109 -10.26 -10.13 5.95
CA ASP A 109 -11.24 -11.16 6.30
C ASP A 109 -11.18 -12.38 5.36
N ASN A 110 -10.80 -12.16 4.10
CA ASN A 110 -10.55 -13.21 3.10
C ASN A 110 -9.12 -13.77 3.12
N GLY A 111 -8.33 -13.44 4.14
CA GLY A 111 -6.99 -14.00 4.35
C GLY A 111 -5.86 -13.32 3.56
N MET A 112 -6.14 -12.19 2.91
CA MET A 112 -5.08 -11.42 2.26
C MET A 112 -4.21 -10.69 3.27
N PHE A 113 -2.93 -10.57 2.94
CA PHE A 113 -2.04 -9.68 3.65
C PHE A 113 -2.28 -8.23 3.19
N VAL A 114 -2.45 -7.31 4.14
CA VAL A 114 -2.78 -5.91 3.86
C VAL A 114 -1.63 -5.03 4.29
N ALA A 115 -1.05 -4.30 3.34
CA ALA A 115 0.09 -3.43 3.56
C ALA A 115 -0.29 -1.98 3.22
N ALA A 116 -0.12 -1.08 4.18
CA ALA A 116 -0.45 0.34 4.03
C ALA A 116 0.83 1.19 4.05
N ASP A 117 1.05 1.93 2.98
CA ASP A 117 2.03 3.00 2.94
C ASP A 117 1.35 4.31 3.31
N LEU A 118 1.77 4.86 4.45
CA LEU A 118 1.28 6.10 5.04
C LEU A 118 2.39 7.17 5.03
N CYS A 119 3.33 7.10 4.08
CA CYS A 119 4.34 8.15 3.90
C CYS A 119 3.71 9.50 3.55
N GLY A 120 4.02 10.51 4.36
CA GLY A 120 3.45 11.85 4.20
C GLY A 120 2.05 12.02 4.82
N VAL A 121 1.55 10.98 5.49
CA VAL A 121 0.37 11.06 6.36
C VAL A 121 0.85 11.41 7.77
N THR A 122 0.34 12.51 8.33
CA THR A 122 0.78 13.03 9.63
C THR A 122 -0.01 12.47 10.81
N GLU A 123 -1.28 12.16 10.59
CA GLU A 123 -2.22 11.66 11.60
C GLU A 123 -2.72 10.26 11.21
N PRO A 124 -3.05 9.38 12.18
CA PRO A 124 -3.64 8.09 11.89
C PRO A 124 -4.88 8.17 10.99
N VAL A 125 -4.91 7.37 9.92
CA VAL A 125 -6.13 7.23 9.10
C VAL A 125 -7.13 6.29 9.78
N PRO A 126 -8.45 6.51 9.65
CA PRO A 126 -9.46 5.76 10.39
C PRO A 126 -9.36 4.24 10.24
N TRP A 127 -8.87 3.76 9.10
CA TRP A 127 -8.80 2.35 8.75
C TRP A 127 -7.42 1.72 8.94
N GLN A 128 -6.40 2.44 9.44
CA GLN A 128 -5.03 1.90 9.51
C GLN A 128 -4.93 0.61 10.32
N HIS A 129 -5.81 0.42 11.30
CA HIS A 129 -5.90 -0.77 12.14
C HIS A 129 -6.37 -2.03 11.38
N GLN A 130 -6.84 -1.88 10.14
CA GLN A 130 -7.17 -2.99 9.23
C GLN A 130 -5.93 -3.51 8.50
N ALA A 131 -4.88 -2.69 8.38
CA ALA A 131 -3.63 -3.11 7.75
C ALA A 131 -2.81 -4.00 8.70
N HIS A 132 -2.10 -4.96 8.13
CA HIS A 132 -1.20 -5.86 8.85
C HIS A 132 0.20 -5.27 9.00
N ILE A 133 0.66 -4.58 7.94
CA ILE A 133 1.89 -3.78 7.93
C ILE A 133 1.55 -2.33 7.65
N ILE A 134 2.12 -1.44 8.46
CA ILE A 134 2.14 -0.01 8.21
C ILE A 134 3.58 0.42 7.92
N TRP A 135 3.74 1.22 6.87
CA TRP A 135 4.99 1.87 6.51
C TRP A 135 4.79 3.37 6.53
N ARG A 136 5.59 4.11 7.30
CA ARG A 136 5.47 5.57 7.36
C ARG A 136 6.80 6.28 7.43
N ARG A 137 6.81 7.54 7.00
CA ARG A 137 7.93 8.44 7.23
C ARG A 137 7.79 9.12 8.58
N GLY A 138 8.87 9.16 9.36
CA GLY A 138 8.92 9.75 10.69
C GLY A 138 9.83 8.97 11.63
N ALA A 139 10.07 9.51 12.82
CA ALA A 139 10.88 8.85 13.85
C ALA A 139 10.09 7.81 14.66
N GLU A 140 8.76 7.89 14.67
CA GLU A 140 7.93 7.05 15.53
C GLU A 140 6.98 6.18 14.72
N PRO A 141 6.95 4.85 14.92
CA PRO A 141 5.92 3.99 14.36
C PRO A 141 4.52 4.41 14.81
N PHE A 142 3.51 4.21 13.97
CA PHE A 142 2.14 4.28 14.46
C PHE A 142 1.85 3.10 15.41
N PRO A 143 0.93 3.27 16.38
CA PRO A 143 0.53 2.19 17.27
C PRO A 143 0.07 0.95 16.50
N CYS A 144 0.52 -0.22 16.95
CA CYS A 144 0.01 -1.50 16.43
C CYS A 144 -1.32 -1.82 17.11
N GLU A 145 -2.43 -1.53 16.41
CA GLU A 145 -3.79 -1.79 16.85
C GLU A 145 -4.55 -2.68 15.85
N GLY A 146 -5.56 -3.41 16.33
CA GLY A 146 -6.39 -4.27 15.49
C GLY A 146 -5.59 -5.38 14.80
N ASN A 147 -5.59 -5.37 13.46
CA ASN A 147 -4.87 -6.31 12.61
C ASN A 147 -3.39 -5.96 12.45
N CYS A 148 -2.98 -4.74 12.82
CA CYS A 148 -1.59 -4.32 12.66
C CYS A 148 -0.67 -5.16 13.54
N ARG A 149 0.29 -5.83 12.90
CA ARG A 149 1.31 -6.66 13.54
C ARG A 149 2.69 -6.02 13.49
N LEU A 150 2.89 -5.16 12.49
CA LEU A 150 4.16 -4.52 12.23
C LEU A 150 3.94 -3.09 11.76
N SER A 151 4.51 -2.13 12.46
CA SER A 151 4.50 -0.73 12.09
C SER A 151 5.93 -0.25 11.99
N LEU A 152 6.32 0.20 10.81
CA LEU A 152 7.66 0.67 10.50
C LEU A 152 7.65 2.18 10.28
N ALA A 153 8.57 2.86 10.94
CA ALA A 153 8.84 4.27 10.72
C ALA A 153 10.30 4.49 10.33
N PHE A 154 10.52 5.39 9.39
CA PHE A 154 11.86 5.75 8.95
C PHE A 154 12.10 7.25 8.93
N ASP A 155 13.24 7.67 9.47
CA ASP A 155 13.67 9.06 9.55
C ASP A 155 14.80 9.40 8.56
N GLY A 156 15.17 8.43 7.71
CA GLY A 156 16.25 8.55 6.73
C GLY A 156 17.60 8.05 7.22
N GLN A 157 17.77 7.74 8.51
CA GLN A 157 18.98 7.11 9.06
C GLN A 157 18.70 5.85 9.88
N GLN A 158 17.46 5.68 10.33
CA GLN A 158 17.04 4.56 11.18
C GLN A 158 15.69 4.00 10.72
N ILE A 159 15.48 2.73 11.05
CA ILE A 159 14.18 2.07 10.93
C ILE A 159 13.71 1.67 12.32
N HIS A 160 12.65 2.31 12.76
CA HIS A 160 11.96 2.00 13.99
C HIS A 160 10.87 0.97 13.70
N VAL A 161 10.85 -0.13 14.45
CA VAL A 161 9.89 -1.21 14.25
C VAL A 161 9.10 -1.44 15.52
N ALA A 162 7.80 -1.18 15.45
CA ALA A 162 6.84 -1.58 16.47
C ALA A 162 6.14 -2.88 16.04
N GLY A 163 5.95 -3.80 16.99
CA GLY A 163 5.32 -5.10 16.78
C GLY A 163 5.26 -5.90 18.09
N MET A 164 5.13 -7.24 18.02
CA MET A 164 5.02 -8.10 19.23
C MET A 164 6.24 -8.04 20.17
N LYS A 165 7.38 -7.58 19.67
CA LYS A 165 8.53 -7.14 20.46
C LYS A 165 9.03 -5.86 19.81
N GLU A 166 9.05 -4.76 20.55
CA GLU A 166 9.67 -3.53 20.07
C GLU A 166 11.15 -3.80 19.75
N LYS A 167 11.57 -3.41 18.54
CA LYS A 167 12.95 -3.53 18.08
C LYS A 167 13.31 -2.29 17.27
N VAL A 168 14.50 -1.77 17.49
CA VAL A 168 15.07 -0.70 16.67
C VAL A 168 16.16 -1.33 15.81
N TYR A 169 16.06 -1.15 14.49
CA TYR A 169 17.07 -1.58 13.53
C TYR A 169 17.87 -0.35 13.10
N HIS A 170 19.19 -0.40 13.30
CA HIS A 170 20.09 0.65 12.82
C HIS A 170 20.49 0.33 11.38
N GLY A 171 20.13 1.23 10.45
CA GLY A 171 20.43 1.09 9.03
C GLY A 171 19.82 2.25 8.25
N THR A 172 20.52 2.71 7.21
CA THR A 172 20.04 3.82 6.37
C THR A 172 19.13 3.25 5.28
N ILE A 173 17.86 3.65 5.24
CA ILE A 173 17.02 3.39 4.06
C ILE A 173 17.53 4.28 2.93
N ALA A 174 18.14 3.66 1.92
CA ALA A 174 18.79 4.37 0.82
C ALA A 174 17.78 5.18 -0.02
N THR A 175 16.50 4.77 -0.09
CA THR A 175 15.51 5.43 -0.97
C THR A 175 14.07 5.40 -0.45
N ARG A 176 13.21 6.30 -0.94
CA ARG A 176 11.76 6.34 -0.64
C ARG A 176 10.97 5.17 -1.25
N GLU A 177 11.64 4.15 -1.79
CA GLU A 177 11.09 3.17 -2.73
C GLU A 177 11.14 1.72 -2.20
N THR A 178 11.40 1.53 -0.90
CA THR A 178 11.79 0.23 -0.34
C THR A 178 10.64 -0.69 0.04
N MET A 179 9.42 -0.19 0.23
CA MET A 179 8.32 -1.04 0.68
C MET A 179 7.98 -2.16 -0.31
N PRO A 180 7.94 -1.97 -1.64
CA PRO A 180 7.63 -3.07 -2.56
C PRO A 180 8.65 -4.20 -2.56
N ALA A 181 9.95 -3.89 -2.46
CA ALA A 181 11.01 -4.89 -2.44
C ALA A 181 11.13 -5.57 -1.05
N PHE A 182 10.87 -4.83 0.03
CA PHE A 182 10.62 -5.39 1.37
C PHE A 182 9.47 -6.41 1.36
N LEU A 183 8.30 -6.02 0.82
CA LEU A 183 7.13 -6.90 0.73
C LEU A 183 7.45 -8.12 -0.14
N GLN A 184 8.12 -7.93 -1.27
CA GLN A 184 8.55 -9.03 -2.13
C GLN A 184 9.42 -10.04 -1.37
N SER A 185 10.40 -9.57 -0.59
CA SER A 185 11.27 -10.43 0.21
C SER A 185 10.46 -11.25 1.23
N LEU A 186 9.55 -10.60 1.97
CA LEU A 186 8.67 -11.29 2.93
C LEU A 186 7.80 -12.36 2.26
N LEU A 187 7.27 -12.05 1.06
CA LEU A 187 6.42 -12.97 0.31
C LEU A 187 7.20 -14.19 -0.22
N HIS A 188 8.52 -14.08 -0.34
CA HIS A 188 9.42 -15.21 -0.64
C HIS A 188 9.95 -15.92 0.61
N GLY A 189 9.43 -15.60 1.79
CA GLY A 189 9.75 -16.28 3.05
C GLY A 189 10.99 -15.74 3.77
N ALA A 190 11.51 -14.58 3.36
CA ALA A 190 12.57 -13.92 4.12
C ALA A 190 12.08 -13.55 5.53
N THR A 191 12.98 -13.63 6.50
CA THR A 191 12.75 -13.05 7.82
C THR A 191 12.61 -11.54 7.74
N LEU A 192 12.00 -10.93 8.76
CA LEU A 192 11.92 -9.47 8.87
C LEU A 192 13.29 -8.80 8.75
N GLU A 193 14.32 -9.39 9.35
CA GLU A 193 15.68 -8.86 9.33
C GLU A 193 16.29 -8.95 7.93
N GLU A 194 16.19 -10.11 7.26
CA GLU A 194 16.67 -10.28 5.88
C GLU A 194 15.95 -9.34 4.91
N ALA A 195 14.63 -9.17 5.06
CA ALA A 195 13.84 -8.27 4.23
C ALA A 195 14.23 -6.80 4.46
N LEU A 196 14.58 -6.41 5.69
CA LEU A 196 15.08 -5.06 5.95
C LEU A 196 16.52 -4.86 5.46
N GLN A 197 17.37 -5.90 5.56
CA GLN A 197 18.74 -5.89 5.05
C GLN A 197 18.80 -5.77 3.53
N ALA A 198 17.91 -6.42 2.79
CA ALA A 198 17.81 -6.28 1.34
C ALA A 198 17.54 -4.83 0.89
N GLU A 199 16.91 -4.03 1.76
CA GLU A 199 16.50 -2.65 1.49
C GLU A 199 17.44 -1.58 2.10
N THR A 200 18.41 -2.00 2.91
CA THR A 200 19.34 -1.10 3.58
C THR A 200 20.75 -1.32 3.04
N GLU A 201 21.44 -0.23 2.71
CA GLU A 201 22.89 -0.28 2.59
C GLU A 201 23.43 -0.36 4.03
N ILE A 202 23.62 -1.59 4.53
CA ILE A 202 24.36 -1.85 5.78
C ILE A 202 25.85 -1.99 5.47
#